data_AF-A0A0T6Y4I8-F1
#
_entry.id   AF-A0A0T6Y4I8-F1
#
_cell.length_a   1.000
_cell.length_b   1.000
_cell.length_c   1.000
_cell.angle_alpha   90.00
_cell.angle_beta   90.00
_cell.angle_gamma   90.00
#
_symmetry.space_group_name_H-M   'P 1'
#
loop_
_entity.id
_entity.type
_entity.pdbx_description
1 polymer ?
#
loop_
_entity_poly.entity_id
_entity_poly.type
_entity_poly.pdbx_seq_one_letter_code
_entity_poly.pdbx_strand_id
1 'polypeptide(L)'
;MSLPQGIDPQKFDVIYGYALDGVPNCGLTIATQKLIKGDYAGNPDILLGMIPKPPILAALAKQEARAAREDLAHKREIASAMKGVAPEVDRSPEVMARVRARLAQFRQDHEEAKAKERGVVIHEPMSPEKAEYWAKIQELPDWWEIGADQMAFRRKIEAEVSEVRADDEASHAA
;
A
#
# COMPACT_ATOMS: atom_id res chain seq x y z
N MET A 1 -9.70 1.17 33.80
CA MET A 1 -9.97 2.57 34.23
C MET A 1 -11.40 2.65 34.72
N SER A 2 -11.65 3.40 35.79
CA SER A 2 -13.01 3.64 36.31
C SER A 2 -13.65 4.87 35.66
N LEU A 3 -14.99 4.86 35.60
CA LEU A 3 -15.79 5.93 35.02
C LEU A 3 -15.81 7.17 35.95
N PRO A 4 -15.85 8.39 35.40
CA PRO A 4 -15.98 9.60 36.20
C PRO A 4 -17.34 9.67 36.90
N GLN A 5 -17.35 10.20 38.12
CA GLN A 5 -18.59 10.37 38.89
C GLN A 5 -19.51 11.41 38.25
N GLY A 6 -20.81 11.13 38.22
CA GLY A 6 -21.85 12.03 37.70
C GLY A 6 -22.27 11.80 36.24
N ILE A 7 -21.73 10.78 35.58
CA ILE A 7 -22.17 10.36 34.24
C ILE A 7 -22.99 9.06 34.35
N ASP A 8 -24.18 9.07 33.77
CA ASP A 8 -25.01 7.88 33.61
C ASP A 8 -24.29 6.86 32.71
N PRO A 9 -23.99 5.63 33.18
CA PRO A 9 -23.29 4.63 32.40
C PRO A 9 -23.96 4.32 31.06
N GLN A 10 -25.28 4.46 30.96
CA GLN A 10 -26.03 4.19 29.72
C GLN A 10 -25.88 5.31 28.67
N LYS A 11 -25.48 6.52 29.09
CA LYS A 11 -25.33 7.69 28.22
C LYS A 11 -23.86 8.04 27.94
N PHE A 12 -22.94 7.20 28.39
CA PHE A 12 -21.51 7.45 28.30
C PHE A 12 -21.07 7.71 26.85
N ASP A 13 -21.46 6.84 25.92
CA ASP A 13 -21.06 6.93 24.51
C ASP A 13 -21.54 8.23 23.87
N VAL A 14 -22.77 8.66 24.18
CA VAL A 14 -23.37 9.88 23.63
C VAL A 14 -22.68 11.12 24.18
N ILE A 15 -22.40 11.14 25.48
CA ILE A 15 -21.78 12.30 26.16
C ILE A 15 -20.33 12.47 25.70
N TYR A 16 -19.56 11.36 25.64
CA TYR A 16 -18.19 11.41 25.13
C TYR A 16 -18.14 11.66 23.64
N GLY A 17 -19.03 11.06 22.86
CA GLY A 17 -19.15 11.31 21.42
C GLY A 17 -19.38 12.80 21.12
N TYR A 18 -20.31 13.44 21.84
CA TYR A 18 -20.54 14.88 21.70
C TYR A 18 -19.34 15.73 22.13
N ALA A 19 -18.73 15.42 23.28
CA ALA A 19 -17.60 16.20 23.78
C ALA A 19 -16.33 16.05 22.93
N LEU A 20 -16.14 14.88 22.31
CA LEU A 20 -15.02 14.57 21.43
C LEU A 20 -15.29 14.96 19.97
N ASP A 21 -16.46 15.53 19.67
CA ASP A 21 -16.74 16.02 18.33
C ASP A 21 -15.74 17.10 17.91
N GLY A 22 -15.21 16.97 16.70
CA GLY A 22 -14.13 17.80 16.17
C GLY A 22 -12.75 17.61 16.83
N VAL A 23 -12.57 16.65 17.73
CA VAL A 23 -11.25 16.27 18.27
C VAL A 23 -10.55 15.32 17.30
N PRO A 24 -9.30 15.61 16.90
CA PRO A 24 -8.55 14.73 16.01
C PRO A 24 -8.08 13.45 16.71
N ASN A 25 -8.21 12.31 16.01
CA ASN A 25 -7.86 10.97 16.51
C ASN A 25 -6.40 10.84 16.94
N CYS A 26 -5.47 11.52 16.27
CA CYS A 26 -4.05 11.49 16.63
C CYS A 26 -3.80 12.04 18.05
N GLY A 27 -4.45 13.16 18.39
CA GLY A 27 -4.36 13.74 19.73
C GLY A 27 -5.04 12.89 20.79
N LEU A 28 -6.18 12.28 20.47
CA LEU A 28 -6.88 11.37 21.38
C LEU A 28 -6.04 10.13 21.71
N THR A 29 -5.37 9.57 20.72
CA THR A 29 -4.50 8.40 20.90
C THR A 29 -3.30 8.72 21.80
N ILE A 30 -2.66 9.87 21.58
CA ILE A 30 -1.53 10.32 22.40
C ILE A 30 -1.99 10.61 23.83
N ALA A 31 -3.10 11.35 23.99
CA ALA A 31 -3.65 11.68 25.30
C ALA A 31 -4.04 10.42 26.09
N THR A 32 -4.67 9.43 25.45
CA THR A 32 -5.02 8.16 26.11
C THR A 32 -3.79 7.36 26.52
N GLN A 33 -2.73 7.31 25.69
CA GLN A 33 -1.47 6.66 26.07
C GLN A 33 -0.80 7.35 27.26
N LYS A 34 -0.75 8.69 27.26
CA LYS A 34 -0.20 9.49 28.36
C LYS A 34 -1.02 9.35 29.65
N LEU A 35 -2.34 9.22 29.54
CA LEU A 35 -3.23 8.91 30.68
C LEU A 35 -2.94 7.54 31.28
N ILE A 36 -2.74 6.51 30.45
CA ILE A 36 -2.40 5.16 30.92
C ILE A 36 -1.04 5.12 31.61
N LYS A 37 -0.06 5.86 31.07
CA LYS A 37 1.29 5.98 31.64
C LYS A 37 1.34 6.82 32.92
N GLY A 38 0.33 7.65 33.16
CA GLY A 38 0.28 8.55 34.32
C GLY A 38 1.01 9.88 34.11
N ASP A 39 1.33 10.26 32.87
CA ASP A 39 2.05 11.49 32.54
C ASP A 39 1.27 12.76 32.91
N TYR A 40 -0.04 12.63 33.13
CA TYR A 40 -0.93 13.71 33.57
C TYR A 40 -1.19 13.74 35.09
N ALA A 41 -0.48 12.94 35.90
CA ALA A 41 -0.69 12.86 37.35
C ALA A 41 -0.42 14.18 38.11
N GLY A 42 0.27 15.15 37.48
CA GLY A 42 0.46 16.50 38.02
C GLY A 42 -0.76 17.43 37.85
N ASN A 43 -1.81 17.00 37.15
CA ASN A 43 -3.01 17.81 36.93
C ASN A 43 -4.06 17.52 38.02
N PRO A 44 -4.53 18.52 38.78
CA PRO A 44 -5.50 18.32 39.86
C PRO A 44 -6.84 17.76 39.37
N ASP A 45 -7.18 17.95 38.09
CA ASP A 45 -8.45 17.50 37.52
C ASP A 45 -8.39 16.05 36.97
N ILE A 46 -7.23 15.40 37.04
CA ILE A 46 -7.00 14.06 36.47
C ILE A 46 -6.56 13.11 37.57
N LEU A 47 -7.48 12.22 37.96
CA LEU A 47 -7.20 11.17 38.93
C LEU A 47 -6.57 9.96 38.22
N LEU A 48 -5.44 9.49 38.72
CA LEU A 48 -4.75 8.32 38.17
C LEU A 48 -5.67 7.09 38.20
N GLY A 49 -5.81 6.42 37.06
CA GLY A 49 -6.68 5.25 36.91
C GLY A 49 -8.15 5.56 36.64
N MET A 50 -8.55 6.84 36.65
CA MET A 50 -9.89 7.29 36.24
C MET A 50 -9.87 7.89 34.84
N ILE A 51 -10.97 7.71 34.10
CA ILE A 51 -11.15 8.41 32.82
C ILE A 51 -11.47 9.89 33.14
N PRO A 52 -10.76 10.87 32.56
CA PRO A 52 -11.06 12.29 32.75
C PRO A 52 -12.46 12.63 32.27
N LYS A 53 -13.06 13.69 32.86
CA LYS A 53 -14.36 14.21 32.40
C LYS A 53 -14.31 14.53 30.90
N PRO A 54 -15.41 14.33 30.16
CA PRO A 54 -15.41 14.49 28.70
C PRO A 54 -14.83 15.82 28.18
N PRO A 55 -15.16 17.00 28.75
CA PRO A 55 -14.58 18.27 28.31
C PRO A 55 -13.06 18.37 28.53
N ILE A 56 -12.57 17.74 29.61
CA ILE A 56 -11.15 17.73 29.98
C ILE A 56 -10.39 16.84 29.02
N LEU A 57 -10.91 15.63 28.75
CA LEU A 57 -10.32 14.73 27.76
C LEU A 57 -10.23 15.38 26.37
N ALA A 58 -11.29 16.08 25.95
CA ALA A 58 -11.30 16.81 24.69
C ALA A 58 -10.24 17.92 24.64
N ALA A 59 -10.06 18.67 25.74
CA ALA A 59 -9.04 19.71 25.84
C ALA A 59 -7.61 19.12 25.75
N LEU A 60 -7.33 18.04 26.48
CA LEU A 60 -6.03 17.34 26.41
C LEU A 60 -5.74 16.83 25.00
N ALA A 61 -6.70 16.15 24.39
CA ALA A 61 -6.54 15.63 23.04
C ALA A 61 -6.33 16.75 22.00
N LYS A 62 -7.01 17.89 22.15
CA LYS A 62 -6.77 19.08 21.30
C LYS A 62 -5.37 19.67 21.52
N GLN A 63 -4.89 19.71 22.77
CA GLN A 63 -3.55 20.17 23.09
C GLN A 63 -2.47 19.28 22.47
N GLU A 64 -2.61 17.96 22.56
CA GLU A 64 -1.66 17.00 21.98
C GLU A 64 -1.66 17.06 20.44
N ALA A 65 -2.81 17.31 19.84
CA ALA A 65 -2.89 17.46 18.38
C ALA A 65 -2.38 18.80 17.85
N ARG A 66 -2.11 19.78 18.73
CA ARG A 66 -1.70 21.13 18.33
C ARG A 66 -0.40 21.11 17.52
N ALA A 67 0.62 20.40 18.00
CA ALA A 67 1.91 20.29 17.33
C ALA A 67 1.75 19.72 15.90
N ALA A 68 0.98 18.64 15.75
CA ALA A 68 0.72 18.04 14.44
C ALA A 68 -0.03 18.99 13.48
N ARG A 69 -0.91 19.86 13.99
CA ARG A 69 -1.59 20.88 13.19
C ARG A 69 -0.65 22.00 12.77
N GLU A 70 0.21 22.46 13.67
CA GLU A 70 1.22 23.48 13.40
C GLU A 70 2.23 22.97 12.36
N ASP A 71 2.71 21.73 12.49
CA ASP A 71 3.58 21.08 11.49
C ASP A 71 2.93 21.02 10.11
N LEU A 72 1.65 20.67 10.08
CA LEU A 72 0.89 20.58 8.83
C LEU A 72 0.69 21.97 8.22
N ALA A 73 0.36 22.98 9.02
CA ALA A 73 0.25 24.37 8.59
C ALA A 73 1.58 24.86 8.00
N HIS A 74 2.69 24.63 8.69
CA HIS A 74 4.02 25.00 8.21
C HIS A 74 4.39 24.29 6.91
N LYS A 75 4.11 22.99 6.79
CA LYS A 75 4.31 22.25 5.53
C LYS A 75 3.45 22.78 4.40
N ARG A 76 2.21 23.19 4.69
CA ARG A 76 1.32 23.82 3.69
C ARG A 76 1.85 25.19 3.27
N GLU A 77 2.36 26.00 4.19
CA GLU A 77 3.00 27.27 3.90
C GLU A 77 4.22 27.09 3.00
N ILE A 78 5.13 26.18 3.36
CA ILE A 78 6.30 25.84 2.52
C ILE A 78 5.85 25.36 1.14
N ALA A 79 4.90 24.42 1.08
CA ALA A 79 4.39 23.90 -0.18
C ALA A 79 3.76 25.02 -1.04
N SER A 80 3.03 25.95 -0.42
CA SER A 80 2.44 27.10 -1.10
C SER A 80 3.50 28.08 -1.61
N ALA A 81 4.57 28.32 -0.83
CA ALA A 81 5.69 29.15 -1.23
C ALA A 81 6.48 28.54 -2.40
N MET A 82 6.61 27.20 -2.42
CA MET A 82 7.25 26.46 -3.51
C MET A 82 6.37 26.35 -4.75
N LYS A 83 5.03 26.51 -4.62
CA LYS A 83 4.07 26.41 -5.73
C LYS A 83 4.13 27.66 -6.61
N GLY A 84 5.14 27.71 -7.48
CA GLY A 84 5.36 28.82 -8.41
C GLY A 84 6.84 29.13 -8.65
N VAL A 85 7.72 28.62 -7.79
CA VAL A 85 9.17 28.66 -8.03
C VAL A 85 9.49 27.50 -8.96
N ALA A 86 9.54 27.77 -10.26
CA ALA A 86 10.18 26.85 -11.18
C ALA A 86 11.63 26.68 -10.69
N PRO A 87 12.13 25.43 -10.51
CA PRO A 87 13.51 25.25 -10.13
C PRO A 87 14.40 25.96 -11.16
N GLU A 88 15.38 26.72 -10.68
CA GLU A 88 16.36 27.36 -11.53
C GLU A 88 17.21 26.25 -12.16
N VAL A 89 16.82 25.83 -13.36
CA VAL A 89 17.54 24.80 -14.11
C VAL A 89 18.60 25.51 -14.93
N ASP A 90 19.87 25.33 -14.54
CA ASP A 90 20.99 25.71 -15.40
C ASP A 90 20.94 24.88 -16.69
N ARG A 91 20.70 25.56 -17.81
CA ARG A 91 20.66 24.98 -19.17
C ARG A 91 21.96 25.22 -19.93
N SER A 92 23.06 25.46 -19.21
CA SER A 92 24.38 25.55 -19.80
C SER A 92 24.69 24.33 -20.68
N PRO A 93 25.45 24.51 -21.77
CA PRO A 93 25.73 23.43 -22.72
C PRO A 93 26.45 22.25 -22.06
N GLU A 94 27.30 22.52 -21.06
CA GLU A 94 28.02 21.50 -20.30
C GLU A 94 27.09 20.63 -19.44
N VAL A 95 26.13 21.26 -18.73
CA VAL A 95 25.13 20.54 -17.93
C VAL A 95 24.24 19.70 -18.83
N MET A 96 23.78 20.25 -19.96
CA MET A 96 22.98 19.49 -20.92
C MET A 96 23.74 18.32 -21.54
N ALA A 97 25.03 18.49 -21.86
CA ALA A 97 25.87 17.40 -22.37
C ALA A 97 26.01 16.27 -21.33
N ARG A 98 26.21 16.63 -20.06
CA ARG A 98 26.27 15.67 -18.95
C ARG A 98 24.95 14.92 -18.76
N VAL A 99 23.82 15.61 -18.82
CA VAL A 99 22.48 15.00 -18.73
C VAL A 99 22.24 14.03 -19.90
N ARG A 100 22.60 14.42 -21.13
CA ARG A 100 22.49 13.54 -22.30
C ARG A 100 23.36 12.30 -22.16
N ALA A 101 24.59 12.44 -21.69
CA ALA A 101 25.50 11.31 -21.46
C ALA A 101 24.93 10.33 -20.42
N ARG A 102 24.42 10.84 -19.28
CA ARG A 102 23.77 9.99 -18.27
C ARG A 102 22.52 9.30 -18.78
N LEU A 103 21.71 9.99 -19.58
CA LEU A 103 20.51 9.39 -20.17
C LEU A 103 20.87 8.29 -21.18
N ALA A 104 21.94 8.48 -21.95
CA ALA A 104 22.44 7.47 -22.87
C ALA A 104 22.94 6.22 -22.12
N GLN A 105 23.72 6.40 -21.04
CA GLN A 105 24.16 5.31 -20.17
C GLN A 105 22.98 4.55 -19.58
N PHE A 106 22.01 5.25 -19.00
CA PHE A 106 20.81 4.61 -18.45
C PHE A 106 20.06 3.77 -19.48
N ARG A 107 19.94 4.25 -20.73
CA ARG A 107 19.28 3.49 -21.80
C ARG A 107 20.06 2.23 -22.15
N GLN A 108 21.38 2.32 -22.24
CA GLN A 108 22.25 1.17 -22.49
C GLN A 108 22.13 0.14 -21.36
N ASP A 109 22.25 0.57 -20.10
CA ASP A 109 22.14 -0.32 -18.94
C ASP A 109 20.77 -1.01 -18.87
N HIS A 110 19.70 -0.28 -19.19
CA HIS A 110 18.35 -0.82 -19.22
C HIS A 110 18.12 -1.77 -20.40
N GLU A 111 18.71 -1.50 -21.57
CA GLU A 111 18.70 -2.43 -22.70
C GLU A 111 19.48 -3.71 -22.40
N GLU A 112 20.64 -3.61 -21.75
CA GLU A 112 21.42 -4.75 -21.30
C GLU A 112 20.67 -5.56 -20.23
N ALA A 113 20.00 -4.90 -19.28
CA ALA A 113 19.17 -5.56 -18.28
C ALA A 113 18.01 -6.32 -18.96
N LYS A 114 17.30 -5.69 -19.89
CA LYS A 114 16.24 -6.35 -20.67
C LYS A 114 16.77 -7.50 -21.52
N ALA A 115 17.97 -7.38 -22.09
CA ALA A 115 18.58 -8.45 -22.86
C ALA A 115 18.94 -9.65 -21.98
N LYS A 116 19.45 -9.41 -20.77
CA LYS A 116 19.71 -10.44 -19.76
C LYS A 116 18.41 -11.12 -19.32
N GLU A 117 17.34 -10.36 -19.10
CA GLU A 117 16.02 -10.92 -18.75
C GLU A 117 15.39 -11.74 -19.88
N ARG A 118 15.47 -11.29 -21.14
CA ARG A 118 14.97 -12.07 -22.30
C ARG A 118 15.69 -13.40 -22.48
N GLY A 119 16.96 -13.49 -22.05
CA GLY A 119 17.72 -14.74 -22.07
C GLY A 119 17.29 -15.75 -20.99
N VAL A 120 16.51 -15.32 -19.98
CA VAL A 120 16.04 -16.15 -18.86
C VAL A 120 14.52 -16.29 -18.94
N VAL A 121 14.02 -16.82 -20.06
CA VAL A 121 12.70 -17.44 -20.06
C VAL A 121 12.91 -18.89 -19.63
N ILE A 122 12.84 -19.14 -18.32
CA ILE A 122 12.71 -20.51 -17.82
C ILE A 122 11.30 -20.94 -18.21
N HIS A 123 11.16 -21.57 -19.38
CA HIS A 123 9.94 -22.29 -19.72
C HIS A 123 9.96 -23.54 -18.86
N GLU A 124 9.28 -23.50 -17.72
CA GLU A 124 9.04 -24.71 -16.96
C GLU A 124 8.26 -25.66 -17.87
N PRO A 125 8.80 -26.87 -18.16
CA PRO A 125 8.09 -27.83 -18.99
C PRO A 125 6.75 -28.18 -18.32
N MET A 126 5.71 -28.40 -19.12
CA MET A 126 4.37 -28.67 -18.60
C MET A 126 4.39 -29.98 -17.81
N SER A 127 4.04 -29.91 -16.52
CA SER A 127 3.88 -31.10 -15.68
C SER A 127 2.73 -32.00 -16.17
N PRO A 128 2.82 -33.33 -16.05
CA PRO A 128 1.78 -34.26 -16.48
C PRO A 128 0.38 -33.94 -15.90
N GLU A 129 0.30 -33.63 -14.61
CA GLU A 129 -0.97 -33.26 -13.94
C GLU A 129 -1.60 -32.00 -14.56
N LYS A 130 -0.75 -31.05 -14.97
CA LYS A 130 -1.17 -29.81 -15.61
C LYS A 130 -1.62 -30.06 -17.06
N ALA A 131 -0.97 -30.98 -17.77
CA ALA A 131 -1.37 -31.38 -19.11
C ALA A 131 -2.75 -32.05 -19.12
N GLU A 132 -3.05 -32.91 -18.14
CA GLU A 132 -4.38 -33.50 -17.98
C GLU A 132 -5.46 -32.45 -17.66
N TYR A 133 -5.14 -31.48 -16.81
CA TYR A 133 -6.06 -30.37 -16.50
C TYR A 133 -6.39 -29.56 -17.75
N TRP A 134 -5.40 -29.24 -18.59
CA TRP A 134 -5.63 -28.52 -19.84
C TRP A 134 -6.37 -29.35 -20.88
N ALA A 135 -6.13 -30.66 -20.96
CA ALA A 135 -6.90 -31.55 -21.83
C ALA A 135 -8.40 -31.53 -21.47
N LYS A 136 -8.73 -31.55 -20.17
CA LYS A 136 -10.12 -31.43 -19.70
C LYS A 136 -10.75 -30.08 -20.05
N ILE A 137 -9.97 -29.00 -20.05
CA ILE A 137 -10.45 -27.66 -20.45
C ILE A 137 -10.69 -27.59 -21.96
N GLN A 138 -9.88 -28.26 -22.78
CA GLN A 138 -10.08 -28.30 -24.24
C GLN A 138 -11.34 -29.07 -24.66
N GLU A 139 -11.78 -30.01 -23.84
CA GLU A 139 -13.03 -30.75 -24.06
C GLU A 139 -14.29 -29.93 -23.74
N LEU A 140 -14.16 -28.83 -23.00
CA LEU A 140 -15.29 -27.97 -22.67
C LEU A 140 -15.73 -27.15 -23.89
N PRO A 141 -17.05 -26.94 -24.06
CA PRO A 141 -17.56 -26.15 -25.15
C PRO A 141 -17.09 -24.70 -25.05
N ASP A 142 -16.80 -24.16 -26.22
CA ASP A 142 -16.36 -22.79 -26.39
C ASP A 142 -17.46 -21.80 -26.06
N TRP A 143 -17.05 -20.67 -25.48
CA TRP A 143 -17.91 -19.51 -25.42
C TRP A 143 -18.18 -19.02 -26.85
N TRP A 144 -19.37 -18.47 -27.11
CA TRP A 144 -19.85 -18.14 -28.45
C TRP A 144 -19.03 -17.05 -29.19
N GLU A 145 -18.13 -16.35 -28.50
CA GLU A 145 -17.14 -15.45 -29.09
C GLU A 145 -15.74 -15.76 -28.55
N ILE A 146 -14.85 -16.27 -29.42
CA ILE A 146 -13.43 -16.48 -29.12
C ILE A 146 -12.57 -15.59 -30.02
N GLY A 147 -11.71 -14.79 -29.42
CA GLY A 147 -10.78 -13.91 -30.13
C GLY A 147 -9.58 -14.65 -30.75
N ALA A 148 -8.90 -14.02 -31.71
CA ALA A 148 -7.72 -14.59 -32.38
C ALA A 148 -6.60 -14.96 -31.41
N ASP A 149 -6.36 -14.13 -30.39
CA ASP A 149 -5.33 -14.37 -29.38
C ASP A 149 -5.66 -15.57 -28.48
N GLN A 150 -6.95 -15.79 -28.19
CA GLN A 150 -7.42 -16.94 -27.41
C GLN A 150 -7.26 -18.25 -28.20
N MET A 151 -7.56 -18.21 -29.51
CA MET A 151 -7.30 -19.35 -30.41
C MET A 151 -5.80 -19.67 -30.53
N ALA A 152 -4.96 -18.64 -30.63
CA ALA A 152 -3.50 -18.82 -30.69
C ALA A 152 -2.95 -19.43 -29.39
N PHE A 153 -3.44 -18.96 -28.24
CA PHE A 153 -3.08 -19.52 -26.94
C PHE A 153 -3.49 -21.00 -26.81
N ARG A 154 -4.69 -21.36 -27.28
CA ARG A 154 -5.15 -22.75 -27.26
C ARG A 154 -4.28 -23.68 -28.10
N ARG A 155 -3.89 -23.25 -29.31
CA ARG A 155 -2.97 -24.02 -30.15
C ARG A 155 -1.61 -24.24 -29.48
N LYS A 156 -1.12 -23.24 -28.74
CA LYS A 156 0.13 -23.39 -27.96
C LYS A 156 -0.02 -24.44 -26.86
N ILE A 157 -1.12 -24.39 -26.10
CA ILE A 157 -1.40 -25.36 -25.03
C ILE A 157 -1.62 -26.76 -25.61
N GLU A 158 -2.29 -26.89 -26.75
CA GLU A 158 -2.47 -28.17 -27.44
C GLU A 158 -1.14 -28.80 -27.86
N ALA A 159 -0.21 -27.99 -28.40
CA ALA A 159 1.14 -28.45 -28.71
C ALA A 159 1.88 -28.92 -27.44
N GLU A 160 1.85 -28.13 -26.37
CA GLU A 160 2.51 -28.49 -25.09
C GLU A 160 1.91 -29.76 -24.44
N VAL A 161 0.59 -29.96 -24.50
CA VAL A 161 -0.07 -31.18 -24.00
C VAL A 161 0.30 -32.40 -24.86
N SER A 162 0.43 -32.23 -26.17
CA SER A 162 0.80 -33.31 -27.08
C SER A 162 2.26 -33.76 -26.89
N GLU A 163 3.17 -32.82 -26.61
CA GLU A 163 4.58 -33.12 -26.32
C GLU A 163 4.71 -33.95 -25.04
N VAL A 164 4.02 -33.58 -23.96
CA VAL A 164 4.02 -34.35 -22.69
C VAL A 164 3.43 -35.74 -22.88
N ARG A 165 2.33 -35.89 -23.62
CA ARG A 165 1.72 -37.20 -23.89
C ARG A 165 2.65 -38.13 -24.69
N ALA A 166 3.38 -37.59 -25.67
CA ALA A 166 4.33 -38.37 -26.46
C ALA A 166 5.52 -38.86 -25.61
N ASP A 167 6.00 -38.03 -24.68
CA ASP A 167 7.08 -38.40 -23.75
C ASP A 167 6.63 -39.48 -22.75
N ASP A 168 5.39 -39.40 -22.23
CA ASP A 168 4.81 -40.42 -21.35
C ASP A 168 4.68 -41.78 -22.07
N GLU A 169 4.18 -41.79 -23.32
CA GLU A 169 4.06 -43.01 -24.14
C GLU A 169 5.42 -43.63 -24.47
N ALA A 170 6.43 -42.80 -24.76
CA ALA A 170 7.79 -43.26 -25.01
C ALA A 170 8.46 -43.85 -23.75
N SER A 171 8.16 -43.30 -22.57
CA SER A 171 8.69 -43.77 -21.29
C SER A 171 8.09 -45.11 -20.84
N HIS A 172 6.84 -45.40 -21.21
CA HIS A 172 6.15 -46.66 -20.89
C HIS A 172 6.43 -47.81 -21.87
N ALA A 173 7.04 -47.54 -23.03
CA ALA A 173 7.38 -48.54 -24.04
C ALA A 173 8.84 -49.06 -23.96
N ALA A 174 9.66 -48.52 -23.07
CA ALA A 174 11.06 -48.91 -22.81
C ALA A 174 11.18 -49.84 -21.60
#